data_AF-A0A2I0SZE6-F1
#
_entry.id   AF-A0A2I0SZE6-F1
#
_cell.length_a   1.000
_cell.length_b   1.000
_cell.length_c   1.000
_cell.angle_alpha   90.00
_cell.angle_beta   90.00
_cell.angle_gamma   90.00
#
_symmetry.space_group_name_H-M   'P 1'
#
loop_
_entity.id
_entity.type
_entity.pdbx_description
1 polymer ?
#
loop_
_entity_poly.entity_id
_entity_poly.type
_entity_poly.pdbx_seq_one_letter_code
_entity_poly.pdbx_strand_id
1 'polypeptide(L)'
;MGLGDPRTFPFLEPPPSSSLETALRYLRDQGALDEAEDLTPIGNLLAQLPVDVVVGKMLVLGTLFGLAEPTLTVAAALSVPSPFLRPAHPNPDCATARRPLESPHGDPLTLLNLFNEWVQVGFLSKRGIRDAFAGTLFWGEGRVSPCERLQGLVLGCGER
;
A
#
# COMPACT_ATOMS: atom_id res chain seq x y z
N MET A 1 -2.49 22.16 9.33
CA MET A 1 -1.38 23.11 9.60
C MET A 1 -1.77 24.58 9.45
N GLY A 2 -2.96 24.92 8.92
CA GLY A 2 -3.46 26.31 8.94
C GLY A 2 -2.59 27.31 8.16
N LEU A 3 -1.91 26.85 7.11
CA LEU A 3 -0.92 27.64 6.36
C LEU A 3 -1.53 28.65 5.39
N GLY A 4 -2.86 28.71 5.27
CA GLY A 4 -3.57 29.57 4.33
C GLY A 4 -3.58 29.02 2.89
N ASP A 5 -3.82 29.92 1.93
CA ASP A 5 -3.92 29.57 0.51
C ASP A 5 -2.54 29.17 -0.06
N PRO A 6 -2.38 27.96 -0.63
CA PRO A 6 -1.14 27.50 -1.24
C PRO A 6 -0.64 28.42 -2.37
N ARG A 7 -1.51 29.21 -3.02
CA ARG A 7 -1.10 30.16 -4.08
C ARG A 7 -0.27 31.32 -3.55
N THR A 8 -0.46 31.68 -2.28
CA THR A 8 0.24 32.79 -1.61
C THR A 8 1.41 32.32 -0.75
N PHE A 9 1.63 31.01 -0.68
CA PHE A 9 2.64 30.43 0.18
C PHE A 9 4.06 30.79 -0.31
N PRO A 10 4.96 31.23 0.58
CA PRO A 10 6.30 31.69 0.20
C PRO A 10 7.25 30.50 -0.07
N PHE A 11 7.10 29.87 -1.24
CA PHE A 11 8.01 28.82 -1.70
C PHE A 11 9.40 29.38 -2.04
N LEU A 12 10.45 28.60 -1.79
CA LEU A 12 11.81 28.92 -2.24
C LEU A 12 11.91 28.85 -3.78
N GLU A 13 11.36 27.79 -4.36
CA GLU A 13 11.16 27.61 -5.80
C GLU A 13 9.68 27.29 -6.01
N PRO A 14 8.87 28.24 -6.50
CA PRO A 14 7.44 28.05 -6.60
C PRO A 14 7.12 27.02 -7.70
N PRO A 15 6.23 26.04 -7.42
CA PRO A 15 5.75 25.14 -8.46
C PRO A 15 4.94 25.92 -9.52
N PRO A 16 4.81 25.39 -10.74
CA PRO A 16 3.98 26.01 -11.76
C PRO A 16 2.51 26.04 -11.29
N SER A 17 1.83 27.16 -11.57
CA SER A 17 0.42 27.37 -11.15
C SER A 17 -0.51 26.26 -11.63
N SER A 18 -0.27 25.72 -12.83
CA SER A 18 -1.03 24.59 -13.36
C SER A 18 -0.97 23.33 -12.48
N SER A 19 0.16 23.07 -11.82
CA SER A 19 0.31 21.93 -10.92
C SER A 19 -0.42 22.16 -9.61
N LEU A 20 -0.42 23.38 -9.08
CA LEU A 20 -1.20 23.75 -7.90
C LEU A 20 -2.70 23.57 -8.15
N GLU A 21 -3.22 24.11 -9.25
CA GLU A 21 -4.64 23.95 -9.62
C GLU A 21 -5.01 22.49 -9.85
N THR A 22 -4.11 21.70 -10.44
CA THR A 22 -4.34 20.26 -10.65
C THR A 22 -4.42 19.52 -9.31
N ALA A 23 -3.57 19.87 -8.34
CA ALA A 23 -3.60 19.29 -7.00
C ALA A 23 -4.87 19.68 -6.23
N LEU A 24 -5.31 20.93 -6.31
CA LEU A 24 -6.56 21.39 -5.67
C LEU A 24 -7.78 20.68 -6.26
N ARG A 25 -7.85 20.58 -7.60
CA ARG A 25 -8.91 19.82 -8.27
C ARG A 25 -8.89 18.35 -7.86
N TYR A 26 -7.72 17.72 -7.81
CA TYR A 26 -7.58 16.34 -7.36
C TYR A 26 -8.10 16.15 -5.93
N LEU A 27 -7.76 17.05 -5.00
CA LEU A 27 -8.25 16.98 -3.61
C LEU A 27 -9.77 17.19 -3.49
N ARG A 28 -10.36 18.05 -4.33
CA ARG A 28 -11.81 18.19 -4.46
C ARG A 28 -12.47 16.92 -4.99
N ASP A 29 -11.93 16.34 -6.05
CA ASP A 29 -12.44 15.08 -6.64
C ASP A 29 -12.40 13.93 -5.61
N GLN A 30 -11.39 13.91 -4.73
CA GLN A 30 -11.32 12.96 -3.62
C GLN A 30 -12.26 13.29 -2.46
N GLY A 31 -12.89 14.45 -2.43
CA GLY A 31 -13.78 14.93 -1.38
C GLY A 31 -13.05 15.38 -0.11
N ALA A 32 -11.75 15.62 -0.19
CA ALA A 32 -10.96 16.16 0.92
C ALA A 32 -11.17 17.68 1.08
N LEU A 33 -11.47 18.35 -0.03
CA LEU A 33 -11.77 19.78 -0.13
C LEU A 33 -13.21 19.97 -0.62
N ASP A 34 -13.86 21.05 -0.19
CA ASP A 34 -15.17 21.47 -0.70
C ASP A 34 -15.05 22.48 -1.86
N GLU A 35 -16.20 22.97 -2.35
CA GLU A 35 -16.26 23.97 -3.43
C GLU A 35 -15.76 25.36 -3.05
N ALA A 36 -15.51 25.62 -1.77
CA ALA A 36 -14.85 26.81 -1.26
C ALA A 36 -13.33 26.60 -1.02
N GLU A 37 -12.79 25.40 -1.31
CA GLU A 37 -11.42 24.98 -0.98
C GLU A 37 -11.15 24.80 0.53
N ASP A 38 -12.21 24.68 1.34
CA ASP A 38 -12.12 24.37 2.76
C ASP A 38 -12.02 22.85 3.01
N LEU A 39 -11.35 22.46 4.10
CA LEU A 39 -11.20 21.06 4.49
C LEU A 39 -12.53 20.48 4.98
N THR A 40 -12.98 19.40 4.33
CA THR A 40 -14.14 18.64 4.77
C THR A 40 -13.84 17.85 6.06
N PRO A 41 -14.86 17.33 6.77
CA PRO A 41 -14.61 16.47 7.94
C PRO A 41 -13.75 15.24 7.61
N ILE A 42 -13.94 14.65 6.43
CA ILE A 42 -13.08 13.54 5.96
C ILE A 42 -11.68 14.05 5.58
N GLY A 43 -11.56 15.23 4.96
CA GLY A 43 -10.28 15.87 4.67
C GLY A 43 -9.44 16.12 5.92
N ASN A 44 -10.07 16.52 7.03
CA ASN A 44 -9.40 16.69 8.32
C ASN A 44 -8.87 15.38 8.91
N LEU A 45 -9.55 14.25 8.67
CA LEU A 45 -9.05 12.93 9.06
C LEU A 45 -7.90 12.50 8.15
N LEU A 46 -8.03 12.70 6.84
CA LEU A 46 -7.00 12.36 5.86
C LEU A 46 -5.71 13.15 6.09
N ALA A 47 -5.81 14.43 6.47
CA ALA A 47 -4.66 15.29 6.77
C ALA A 47 -3.83 14.83 7.99
N GLN A 48 -4.36 13.92 8.82
CA GLN A 48 -3.65 13.35 9.97
C GLN A 48 -2.92 12.04 9.63
N LEU A 49 -3.18 11.44 8.47
CA LEU A 49 -2.60 10.16 8.09
C LEU A 49 -1.34 10.37 7.21
N PRO A 50 -0.23 9.66 7.47
CA PRO A 50 1.00 9.76 6.68
C PRO A 50 0.92 8.87 5.42
N VAL A 51 -0.16 8.97 4.66
CA VAL A 51 -0.40 8.16 3.46
C VAL A 51 -1.01 9.02 2.35
N ASP A 52 -0.97 8.52 1.12
CA ASP A 52 -1.68 9.16 0.01
C ASP A 52 -3.20 9.23 0.28
N VAL A 53 -3.85 10.28 -0.23
CA VAL A 53 -5.28 10.56 -0.06
C VAL A 53 -6.16 9.36 -0.44
N VAL A 54 -5.81 8.62 -1.49
CA VAL A 54 -6.60 7.44 -1.93
C VAL A 54 -6.51 6.31 -0.91
N VAL A 55 -5.31 6.00 -0.42
CA VAL A 55 -5.09 4.95 0.59
C VAL A 55 -5.69 5.37 1.93
N GLY A 56 -5.54 6.65 2.31
CA GLY A 56 -6.17 7.21 3.50
C GLY A 56 -7.69 7.11 3.45
N LYS A 57 -8.30 7.45 2.32
CA LYS A 57 -9.76 7.37 2.13
C LYS A 57 -10.23 5.92 2.18
N MET A 58 -9.48 5.01 1.57
CA MET A 58 -9.72 3.58 1.67
C MET A 58 -9.71 3.13 3.14
N LEU A 59 -8.71 3.52 3.94
CA LEU A 59 -8.63 3.19 5.37
C LEU A 59 -9.81 3.75 6.17
N VAL A 60 -10.15 5.03 5.99
CA VAL A 60 -11.28 5.67 6.68
C VAL A 60 -12.59 4.93 6.36
N LEU A 61 -12.87 4.66 5.08
CA LEU A 61 -14.05 3.91 4.67
C LEU A 61 -14.03 2.46 5.17
N GLY A 62 -12.87 1.80 5.12
CA GLY A 62 -12.70 0.44 5.63
C GLY A 62 -13.04 0.34 7.12
N THR A 63 -12.63 1.32 7.93
CA THR A 63 -13.03 1.37 9.34
C THR A 63 -14.52 1.61 9.53
N LEU A 64 -15.15 2.46 8.69
CA LEU A 64 -16.59 2.73 8.75
C LEU A 64 -17.44 1.48 8.41
N PHE A 65 -16.97 0.65 7.47
CA PHE A 65 -17.65 -0.59 7.07
C PHE A 65 -17.27 -1.81 7.93
N GLY A 66 -16.44 -1.65 8.96
CA GLY A 66 -15.99 -2.76 9.81
C GLY A 66 -14.96 -3.69 9.14
N LEU A 67 -14.35 -3.26 8.03
CA LEU A 67 -13.35 -3.98 7.26
C LEU A 67 -11.92 -3.44 7.52
N ALA A 68 -11.64 -3.03 8.76
CA ALA A 68 -10.37 -2.38 9.10
C ALA A 68 -9.15 -3.28 8.83
N GLU A 69 -9.22 -4.56 9.19
CA GLU A 69 -8.12 -5.53 9.04
C GLU A 69 -7.71 -5.80 7.58
N PRO A 70 -8.62 -6.20 6.66
CA PRO A 70 -8.24 -6.39 5.26
C PRO A 70 -7.79 -5.08 4.61
N THR A 71 -8.39 -3.96 4.99
CA THR A 71 -8.03 -2.64 4.45
C THR A 71 -6.63 -2.20 4.88
N LEU A 72 -6.27 -2.41 6.15
CA LEU A 72 -4.92 -2.16 6.66
C LEU A 72 -3.89 -3.06 5.99
N THR A 73 -4.24 -4.32 5.77
CA THR A 73 -3.38 -5.29 5.07
C THR A 73 -3.07 -4.82 3.64
N VAL A 74 -4.10 -4.41 2.89
CA VAL A 74 -3.93 -3.87 1.55
C VAL A 74 -3.12 -2.58 1.57
N ALA A 75 -3.40 -1.65 2.51
CA ALA A 75 -2.63 -0.42 2.64
C ALA A 75 -1.15 -0.67 2.91
N ALA A 76 -0.84 -1.65 3.78
CA ALA A 76 0.54 -2.07 4.06
C ALA A 76 1.20 -2.76 2.85
N ALA A 77 0.45 -3.55 2.08
CA ALA A 77 0.97 -4.20 0.89
C ALA A 77 1.27 -3.20 -0.24
N LEU A 78 0.51 -2.10 -0.32
CA LEU A 78 0.73 -1.03 -1.31
C LEU A 78 1.86 -0.06 -0.93
N SER A 79 2.22 0.04 0.35
CA SER A 79 3.31 0.90 0.80
C SER A 79 4.70 0.30 0.56
N VAL A 80 4.76 -1.01 0.31
CA VAL A 80 5.99 -1.74 -0.02
C VAL A 80 6.06 -2.05 -1.52
N PRO A 81 7.28 -2.24 -2.08
CA PRO A 81 7.42 -2.73 -3.44
C PRO A 81 6.64 -4.04 -3.65
N SER A 82 6.03 -4.18 -4.82
CA SER A 82 5.22 -5.36 -5.13
C SER A 82 6.02 -6.65 -4.91
N PRO A 83 5.46 -7.65 -4.20
CA PRO A 83 6.10 -8.94 -4.01
C PRO A 83 6.15 -9.78 -5.29
N PHE A 84 5.41 -9.39 -6.33
CA PHE A 84 5.43 -10.07 -7.62
C PHE A 84 6.68 -9.68 -8.41
N LEU A 85 7.70 -10.53 -8.33
CA LEU A 85 8.92 -10.36 -9.10
C LEU A 85 8.67 -10.66 -10.57
N ARG A 86 9.17 -9.79 -11.44
CA ARG A 86 9.21 -10.01 -12.89
C ARG A 86 10.61 -10.51 -13.25
N PRO A 87 10.80 -11.84 -13.43
CA PRO A 87 12.10 -12.37 -13.82
C PRO A 87 12.48 -11.87 -15.23
N ALA A 88 13.78 -11.69 -15.48
CA ALA A 88 14.30 -11.26 -16.77
C ALA A 88 13.94 -12.23 -17.92
N HIS A 89 13.81 -13.51 -17.59
CA HIS A 89 13.21 -14.53 -18.46
C HIS A 89 11.85 -14.96 -17.88
N PRO A 90 10.76 -14.85 -18.64
CA PRO A 90 9.44 -15.31 -18.18
C PRO A 90 9.51 -16.80 -17.84
N ASN A 91 9.33 -17.13 -16.57
CA ASN A 91 9.20 -18.52 -16.14
C ASN A 91 7.71 -18.89 -16.09
N PRO A 92 7.25 -19.88 -16.90
CA PRO A 92 5.86 -20.33 -16.86
C PRO A 92 5.46 -20.85 -15.45
N ASP A 93 6.41 -21.38 -14.68
CA ASP A 93 6.13 -21.91 -13.35
C ASP A 93 5.68 -20.80 -12.38
N CYS A 94 6.37 -19.66 -12.36
CA CYS A 94 5.98 -18.55 -11.49
C CYS A 94 4.61 -17.96 -11.92
N ALA A 95 4.26 -18.01 -13.22
CA ALA A 95 2.93 -17.62 -13.70
C ALA A 95 1.85 -18.61 -13.24
N THR A 96 2.12 -19.93 -13.27
CA THR A 96 1.16 -20.93 -12.76
C THR A 96 0.93 -20.83 -11.27
N ALA A 97 1.96 -20.49 -10.50
CA ALA A 97 1.86 -20.27 -9.06
C ALA A 97 1.12 -18.98 -8.68
N ARG A 98 1.12 -17.97 -9.56
CA ARG A 98 0.37 -16.72 -9.35
C ARG A 98 -1.14 -16.87 -9.60
N ARG A 99 -1.54 -17.67 -10.60
CA ARG A 99 -2.95 -17.90 -10.99
C ARG A 99 -3.93 -18.12 -9.83
N PRO A 100 -3.66 -18.97 -8.82
CA PRO A 100 -4.62 -19.19 -7.72
C PRO A 100 -4.82 -17.97 -6.82
N LEU A 101 -3.85 -17.05 -6.78
CA LEU A 101 -3.91 -15.85 -5.95
C LEU A 101 -4.62 -14.69 -6.65
N GLU A 102 -4.69 -14.72 -7.98
CA GLU A 102 -5.25 -13.65 -8.80
C GLU A 102 -6.74 -13.46 -8.51
N SER A 103 -7.09 -12.22 -8.18
CA SER A 103 -8.48 -11.80 -8.01
C SER A 103 -8.98 -11.13 -9.29
N PRO A 104 -10.19 -11.47 -9.78
CA PRO A 104 -10.81 -10.77 -10.91
C PRO A 104 -11.13 -9.30 -10.59
N HIS A 105 -11.07 -8.91 -9.32
CA HIS A 105 -11.40 -7.58 -8.83
C HIS A 105 -10.16 -6.66 -8.70
N GLY A 106 -8.98 -7.15 -9.09
CA GLY A 106 -7.77 -6.34 -9.25
C GLY A 106 -6.60 -6.73 -8.34
N ASP A 107 -5.48 -6.03 -8.54
CA ASP A 107 -4.22 -6.30 -7.85
C ASP A 107 -4.29 -6.11 -6.32
N PRO A 108 -5.00 -5.10 -5.75
CA PRO A 108 -5.08 -4.96 -4.29
C PRO A 108 -5.68 -6.19 -3.60
N LEU A 109 -6.71 -6.81 -4.21
CA LEU A 109 -7.31 -8.03 -3.68
C LEU A 109 -6.46 -9.27 -3.93
N THR A 110 -5.69 -9.28 -5.02
CA THR A 110 -4.66 -10.31 -5.26
C THR A 110 -3.55 -10.27 -4.19
N LEU A 111 -3.14 -9.07 -3.76
CA LEU A 111 -2.19 -8.88 -2.65
C LEU A 111 -2.78 -9.35 -1.30
N LEU A 112 -4.07 -9.10 -1.08
CA LEU A 112 -4.76 -9.59 0.12
C LEU A 112 -4.80 -11.12 0.16
N ASN A 113 -5.12 -11.77 -0.97
CA ASN A 113 -5.10 -13.23 -1.09
C ASN A 113 -3.71 -13.79 -0.80
N LEU A 114 -2.67 -13.19 -1.40
CA LEU A 114 -1.28 -13.55 -1.14
C LEU A 114 -0.93 -13.44 0.35
N PHE A 115 -1.33 -12.36 1.02
CA PHE A 115 -1.09 -12.18 2.44
C PHE A 115 -1.80 -13.25 3.28
N ASN A 116 -3.05 -13.57 2.96
CA ASN A 116 -3.82 -14.59 3.67
C ASN A 116 -3.16 -15.99 3.53
N GLU A 117 -2.70 -16.36 2.34
CA GLU A 117 -1.95 -17.60 2.11
C GLU A 117 -0.62 -17.60 2.88
N TRP A 118 0.11 -16.48 2.87
CA TRP A 118 1.36 -16.35 3.62
C TRP A 118 1.15 -16.55 5.13
N VAL A 119 0.10 -15.96 5.68
CA VAL A 119 -0.28 -16.09 7.08
C VAL A 119 -0.61 -17.56 7.41
N GLN A 120 -1.39 -18.25 6.57
CA GLN A 120 -1.71 -19.67 6.77
C GLN A 120 -0.46 -20.56 6.79
N VAL A 121 0.46 -20.37 5.85
CA VAL A 121 1.75 -21.08 5.82
C VAL A 121 2.58 -20.78 7.07
N GLY A 122 2.62 -19.52 7.50
CA GLY A 122 3.34 -19.07 8.69
C GLY A 122 2.82 -19.68 9.99
N PHE A 123 1.51 -19.92 10.08
CA PHE A 123 0.88 -20.58 11.24
C PHE A 123 1.17 -22.10 11.31
N LEU A 124 1.33 -22.77 10.16
CA LEU A 124 1.63 -24.21 10.11
C LEU A 124 3.10 -24.51 10.46
N SER A 125 3.99 -23.54 10.29
CA SER A 125 5.39 -23.63 10.73
C SER A 125 5.53 -23.18 12.18
N LYS A 126 5.46 -24.11 13.15
CA LYS A 126 5.55 -23.86 14.61
C LYS A 126 6.88 -23.21 15.11
N ARG A 127 7.68 -22.56 14.27
CA ARG A 127 8.86 -21.77 14.65
C ARG A 127 8.97 -20.55 13.72
N GLY A 128 8.48 -19.38 14.15
CA GLY A 128 8.83 -18.13 13.43
C GLY A 128 7.84 -16.96 13.44
N ILE A 129 6.67 -17.08 14.08
CA ILE A 129 5.65 -16.01 14.03
C ILE A 129 6.08 -14.74 14.80
N ARG A 130 6.98 -14.85 15.80
CA ARG A 130 7.42 -13.69 16.59
C ARG A 130 8.47 -12.81 15.90
N ASP A 131 9.19 -13.31 14.90
CA ASP A 131 10.34 -12.60 14.34
C ASP A 131 10.07 -11.95 12.96
N ALA A 132 8.94 -12.27 12.32
CA ALA A 132 8.67 -11.86 10.94
C ALA A 132 8.08 -10.45 10.79
N PHE A 133 7.48 -9.88 11.83
CA PHE A 133 6.86 -8.55 11.76
C PHE A 133 7.55 -7.49 12.65
N ALA A 134 8.21 -7.91 13.73
CA ALA A 134 8.99 -7.00 14.59
C ALA A 134 10.33 -6.59 13.96
N GLY A 135 10.88 -7.39 13.05
CA GLY A 135 12.16 -7.10 12.37
C GLY A 135 12.04 -6.21 11.12
N THR A 136 10.84 -5.98 10.61
CA THR A 136 10.59 -5.36 9.29
C THR A 136 10.43 -3.84 9.34
N LEU A 137 10.38 -3.26 10.54
CA LEU A 137 10.42 -1.81 10.76
C LEU A 137 11.84 -1.22 10.72
N PHE A 138 12.87 -2.06 10.59
CA PHE A 138 14.26 -1.63 10.49
C PHE A 138 14.92 -2.28 9.27
N TRP A 139 14.61 -1.74 8.09
CA TRP A 139 15.35 -2.07 6.86
C TRP A 139 16.75 -1.44 6.94
N GLY A 140 17.65 -2.12 7.64
CA GLY A 140 19.08 -1.82 7.73
C GLY A 140 19.87 -3.12 7.75
N GLU A 141 20.56 -3.37 6.63
CA GLU A 141 21.63 -4.35 6.41
C GLU A 141 21.33 -5.86 6.59
N GLY A 142 21.34 -6.56 5.45
CA GLY A 142 22.11 -7.81 5.34
C GLY A 142 21.42 -9.13 5.68
N ARG A 143 20.10 -9.19 5.80
CA ARG A 143 19.39 -10.48 5.90
C ARG A 143 18.17 -10.55 4.98
N VAL A 144 18.30 -11.41 3.97
CA VAL A 144 17.26 -12.11 3.19
C VAL A 144 15.86 -11.56 3.41
N SER A 145 15.37 -10.89 2.37
CA SER A 145 14.08 -10.21 2.39
C SER A 145 12.97 -11.23 2.66
N PRO A 146 11.93 -10.92 3.45
CA PRO A 146 10.78 -11.82 3.62
C PRO A 146 10.13 -12.26 2.29
N CYS A 147 10.35 -11.50 1.20
CA CYS A 147 10.01 -11.88 -0.17
C CYS A 147 10.74 -13.13 -0.69
N GLU A 148 12.01 -13.37 -0.35
CA GLU A 148 12.77 -14.55 -0.81
C GLU A 148 12.25 -15.85 -0.16
N ARG A 149 11.81 -15.77 1.11
CA ARG A 149 11.14 -16.90 1.77
C ARG A 149 9.75 -17.18 1.20
N LEU A 150 9.05 -16.17 0.70
CA LEU A 150 7.80 -16.32 -0.05
C LEU A 150 8.03 -16.92 -1.44
N GLN A 151 9.13 -16.58 -2.12
CA GLN A 151 9.49 -17.19 -3.42
C GLN A 151 9.75 -18.70 -3.31
N GLY A 152 10.48 -19.13 -2.28
CA GLY A 152 10.77 -20.56 -2.08
C GLY A 152 9.56 -21.40 -1.69
N LEU A 153 8.58 -20.82 -1.00
CA LEU A 153 7.45 -21.56 -0.40
C LEU A 153 6.14 -21.45 -1.18
N VAL A 154 5.91 -20.33 -1.90
CA VAL A 154 4.67 -20.11 -2.69
C VAL A 154 4.92 -20.18 -4.20
N LEU A 155 6.10 -19.77 -4.70
CA LEU A 155 6.34 -19.70 -6.14
C LEU A 155 7.14 -20.88 -6.71
N GLY A 156 7.72 -21.76 -5.88
CA GLY A 156 8.53 -22.90 -6.36
C GLY A 156 9.70 -22.49 -7.27
N CYS A 157 9.98 -21.19 -7.39
CA CYS A 157 11.03 -20.64 -8.22
C CYS A 157 12.28 -20.56 -7.33
N GLY A 158 12.82 -21.74 -6.99
CA GLY A 158 14.04 -21.89 -6.20
C GLY A 158 15.24 -21.29 -6.92
N GLU A 159 16.09 -20.62 -6.14
CA GLU A 159 17.45 -20.26 -6.52
C GLU A 159 18.19 -21.49 -7.08
N ARG A 160 18.67 -21.38 -8.32
CA ARG A 160 19.82 -22.16 -8.79
C ARG A 160 20.98 -21.21 -8.98
#